data_AF-A0A094PYQ7-F1
#
_entry.id   AF-A0A094PYQ7-F1
#
_cell.length_a   1.000
_cell.length_b   1.000
_cell.length_c   1.000
_cell.angle_alpha   90.00
_cell.angle_beta   90.00
_cell.angle_gamma   90.00
#
_symmetry.space_group_name_H-M   'P 1'
#
loop_
_entity.id
_entity.type
_entity.pdbx_description
1 polymer ?
#
loop_
_entity_poly.entity_id
_entity_poly.type
_entity_poly.pdbx_seq_one_letter_code
_entity_poly.pdbx_strand_id
1 'polypeptide(L)' 'MGCVVNGPGEAREADLGVASGNGKGQIFVKGEVIKTVPESEIVATLIEEANRLAAEMDPALVGSPQVVVKDK' A
#
# COMPACT_ATOMS: atom_id res chain seq x y z
N MET A 1 8.40 1.22 2.68
CA MET A 1 9.23 1.37 3.91
C MET A 1 10.59 0.74 3.66
N GLY A 2 11.67 1.28 4.22
CA GLY A 2 13.04 1.08 3.70
C GLY A 2 13.77 -0.22 4.10
N CYS A 3 13.15 -1.17 4.78
CA CYS A 3 13.82 -2.38 5.26
C CYS A 3 12.94 -3.62 5.19
N VAL A 4 13.43 -4.70 4.58
CA VAL A 4 12.78 -6.02 4.50
C VAL A 4 12.52 -6.68 5.86
N VAL A 5 13.25 -6.27 6.90
CA VAL A 5 13.19 -6.86 8.23
C VAL A 5 12.02 -6.30 9.04
N ASN A 6 11.81 -4.98 8.98
CA ASN A 6 10.73 -4.30 9.72
C ASN A 6 9.47 -4.09 8.88
N GLY A 7 9.63 -4.02 7.56
CA GLY A 7 8.54 -3.76 6.61
C GLY A 7 7.35 -4.74 6.70
N PRO A 8 7.52 -6.05 6.97
CA PRO A 8 6.38 -6.95 7.15
C PRO A 8 5.53 -6.64 8.39
N GLY A 9 6.16 -6.20 9.49
CA GLY A 9 5.45 -5.82 10.71
C GLY A 9 4.68 -4.51 10.53
N GLU A 10 5.28 -3.55 9.86
CA GLU A 10 4.67 -2.25 9.56
C GLU A 10 3.58 -2.36 8.46
N ALA A 11 3.72 -3.29 7.51
CA ALA A 11 2.74 -3.50 6.43
C ALA A 11 1.48 -4.26 6.88
N ARG A 12 1.47 -4.81 8.09
CA ARG A 12 0.32 -5.55 8.63
C ARG A 12 -0.93 -4.70 8.82
N GLU A 13 -0.73 -3.41 9.10
CA GLU A 13 -1.79 -2.42 9.27
C GLU A 13 -2.12 -1.67 7.97
N ALA A 14 -1.35 -1.91 6.90
CA ALA A 14 -1.54 -1.24 5.62
C ALA A 14 -2.41 -2.07 4.67
N ASP A 15 -3.33 -1.41 3.97
CA ASP A 15 -4.09 -2.04 2.88
C ASP A 15 -3.17 -2.46 1.73
N LEU A 16 -2.13 -1.66 1.45
CA LEU A 16 -1.11 -1.90 0.45
C LEU A 16 0.25 -1.38 0.94
N GLY A 17 1.32 -2.15 0.74
CA GLY A 17 2.67 -1.74 1.14
C GLY A 17 3.79 -2.42 0.35
N VAL A 18 5.00 -1.89 0.50
CA VAL A 18 6.22 -2.51 -0.02
C VAL A 18 7.34 -2.49 1.02
N ALA A 19 8.05 -3.61 1.11
CA ALA A 19 9.34 -3.73 1.80
C ALA A 19 10.42 -4.06 0.78
N SER A 20 11.35 -3.13 0.60
CA SER A 20 12.42 -3.21 -0.40
C SER A 20 13.76 -3.58 0.25
N GLY A 21 14.61 -4.31 -0.49
CA GLY A 21 15.96 -4.66 -0.08
C GLY A 21 16.61 -5.66 -1.04
N ASN A 22 17.94 -5.67 -1.12
CA ASN A 22 18.70 -6.57 -2.00
C ASN A 22 18.22 -6.56 -3.48
N GLY A 23 17.86 -5.38 -4.02
CA GLY A 23 17.44 -5.21 -5.41
C GLY A 23 16.03 -5.76 -5.74
N LYS A 24 15.24 -6.11 -4.73
CA LYS A 24 13.86 -6.61 -4.87
C LYS A 24 12.92 -5.94 -3.87
N GLY A 25 11.63 -5.94 -4.20
CA GLY A 25 10.55 -5.49 -3.32
C GLY A 25 9.54 -6.60 -3.10
N GLN A 26 9.15 -6.80 -1.85
CA GLN A 26 7.98 -7.61 -1.50
C GLN A 26 6.78 -6.68 -1.39
N ILE A 27 5.73 -6.98 -2.14
CA ILE A 27 4.46 -6.23 -2.14
C ILE A 27 3.51 -6.94 -1.19
N PHE A 28 2.88 -6.16 -0.32
CA PHE A 28 1.96 -6.63 0.71
C PHE A 28 0.58 -6.04 0.49
N VAL A 29 -0.46 -6.84 0.67
CA VAL A 29 -1.86 -6.39 0.73
C VAL A 29 -2.46 -6.92 2.02
N LYS A 30 -3.02 -6.04 2.85
CA LYS A 30 -3.62 -6.40 4.15
C LYS A 30 -2.70 -7.27 5.03
N GLY A 31 -1.40 -6.96 5.00
CA GLY A 31 -0.37 -7.70 5.75
C GLY A 31 0.12 -9.02 5.15
N GLU A 32 -0.38 -9.44 3.98
CA GLU A 32 0.07 -10.66 3.30
C GLU A 32 0.95 -10.34 2.09
N VAL A 33 2.05 -11.07 1.91
CA VAL A 33 2.91 -10.93 0.72
C VAL A 33 2.18 -11.54 -0.48
N ILE A 34 1.88 -10.72 -1.47
CA ILE A 34 1.21 -11.16 -2.70
C ILE A 34 2.19 -11.34 -3.87
N LYS A 35 3.30 -10.60 -3.87
CA LYS A 35 4.26 -10.59 -4.98
C LYS A 35 5.65 -10.19 -4.50
N THR A 36 6.67 -10.75 -5.14
CA THR A 36 8.05 -10.24 -5.04
C THR A 36 8.50 -9.85 -6.44
N VAL A 37 8.97 -8.63 -6.60
CA VAL A 37 9.35 -8.06 -7.90
C VAL A 37 10.75 -7.45 -7.84
N PRO A 38 11.48 -7.36 -8.96
CA PRO A 38 12.71 -6.59 -9.03
C PRO A 38 12.44 -5.11 -8.73
N GLU A 39 13.47 -4.38 -8.27
CA GLU A 39 13.34 -2.98 -7.87
C GLU A 39 12.73 -2.07 -8.96
N SER A 40 13.04 -2.34 -10.23
CA SER A 40 12.50 -1.63 -11.39
C SER A 40 10.99 -1.76 -11.56
N GLU A 41 10.39 -2.80 -11.01
CA GLU A 41 8.96 -3.12 -11.18
C GLU A 41 8.12 -2.74 -9.95
N ILE A 42 8.75 -2.35 -8.85
CA ILE A 42 8.05 -2.03 -7.59
C ILE A 42 6.97 -0.97 -7.81
N VAL A 43 7.32 0.14 -8.45
CA VAL A 43 6.40 1.28 -8.61
C VAL A 43 5.22 0.90 -9.50
N ALA A 44 5.49 0.25 -10.64
CA ALA A 44 4.44 -0.19 -11.55
C ALA A 44 3.47 -1.15 -10.86
N THR A 45 4.01 -2.13 -10.12
CA THR A 45 3.21 -3.13 -9.40
C THR A 45 2.36 -2.48 -8.30
N LEU A 46 2.91 -1.53 -7.54
CA LEU A 46 2.13 -0.82 -6.52
C LEU A 46 0.96 -0.04 -7.11
N ILE A 47 1.15 0.63 -8.25
CA ILE A 47 0.07 1.39 -8.91
C ILE A 47 -1.02 0.44 -9.40
N GLU A 48 -0.64 -0.70 -9.98
CA GLU A 48 -1.58 -1.72 -10.44
C GLU A 48 -2.43 -2.25 -9.28
N GLU A 49 -1.80 -2.63 -8.16
CA GLU A 49 -2.51 -3.14 -6.99
C GLU A 49 -3.35 -2.08 -6.29
N ALA A 50 -2.88 -0.82 -6.23
CA ALA A 50 -3.66 0.29 -5.68
C ALA A 50 -4.96 0.51 -6.48
N ASN A 51 -4.87 0.50 -7.81
CA ASN A 51 -6.03 0.63 -8.68
C ASN A 51 -6.98 -0.57 -8.55
N ARG A 52 -6.44 -1.78 -8.41
CA ARG A 52 -7.25 -2.99 -8.17
C ARG A 52 -8.02 -2.87 -6.86
N LEU A 53 -7.36 -2.51 -5.76
CA LEU A 53 -8.00 -2.31 -4.47
C LEU A 53 -9.06 -1.21 -4.54
N ALA A 54 -8.77 -0.08 -5.19
CA ALA A 54 -9.72 1.01 -5.36
C ALA A 54 -10.96 0.61 -6.18
N ALA A 55 -10.81 -0.27 -7.18
CA ALA A 55 -11.93 -0.79 -7.97
C ALA A 55 -12.81 -1.78 -7.18
N GLU A 56 -12.23 -2.49 -6.21
CA GLU A 56 -12.96 -3.40 -5.31
C GLU A 56 -13.62 -2.66 -4.13
N MET A 57 -13.22 -1.41 -3.85
CA MET A 57 -13.85 -0.58 -2.81
C MET A 57 -15.22 -0.08 -3.28
N ASP A 58 -16.24 -0.27 -2.43
CA ASP A 58 -17.60 0.21 -2.71
C ASP A 58 -17.58 1.74 -2.93
N PRO A 59 -17.99 2.25 -4.10
CA PRO A 59 -18.04 3.69 -4.34
C PRO A 59 -18.96 4.43 -3.36
N ALA A 60 -19.89 3.74 -2.68
CA ALA A 60 -20.71 4.32 -1.61
C ALA A 60 -19.92 4.60 -0.31
N LEU A 61 -18.72 4.03 -0.13
CA LEU A 61 -17.83 4.29 1.01
C LEU A 61 -16.90 5.51 0.79
N VAL A 62 -16.93 6.13 -0.40
CA VAL A 62 -16.18 7.36 -0.67
C VAL A 62 -16.90 8.54 0.00
N GLY A 63 -16.64 8.73 1.29
CA GLY A 63 -17.07 9.92 2.01
C GLY A 63 -16.40 11.17 1.44
N SER A 64 -17.19 12.21 1.16
CA SER A 64 -16.67 13.52 0.79
C SER A 64 -15.72 14.04 1.89
N PRO A 65 -14.54 14.59 1.54
CA PRO A 65 -13.58 15.09 2.52
C PRO A 65 -14.23 16.20 3.36
N GLN A 66 -14.21 16.04 4.69
CA GLN A 66 -14.70 17.06 5.61
C GLN A 66 -13.52 17.82 6.22
N VAL A 67 -13.49 19.13 5.98
CA VAL A 67 -12.55 20.04 6.63
C VAL A 67 -13.30 20.74 7.75
N VAL A 68 -13.04 20.36 9.00
CA VAL A 68 -13.57 21.05 10.18
C VAL A 68 -12.56 22.10 10.60
N VAL A 69 -12.89 23.37 10.40
CA VAL A 69 -12.12 24.50 10.96
C VAL A 69 -12.74 24.80 12.32
N LYS A 70 -11.96 24.70 13.41
CA LYS A 70 -12.40 25.22 14.71
C LYS A 70 -12.39 26.74 14.64
N ASP A 71 -13.58 27.34 14.63
CA ASP A 71 -13.72 28.77 14.87
C ASP A 71 -13.15 29.12 16.26
N LYS A 72 -12.41 30.23 16.29
CA LYS A 72 -11.54 30.67 17.37
C LYS A 72 -12.29 31.14 18.61
#